data_AF-Q3AY20-F1
#
_entry.id   AF-Q3AY20-F1
#
_cell.length_a   1.000
_cell.length_b   1.000
_cell.length_c   1.000
_cell.angle_alpha   90.00
_cell.angle_beta   90.00
_cell.angle_gamma   90.00
#
_symmetry.space_group_name_H-M   'P 1'
#
loop_
_entity.id
_entity.type
_entity.pdbx_description
1 polymer ?
#
loop_
_entity_poly.entity_id
_entity_poly.type
_entity_poly.pdbx_seq_one_letter_code
_entity_poly.pdbx_strand_id
1 'polypeptide(L)' 'MKLLLAALSVCALSVPTSVLAQKKIPKAAGHNQCPMGYVNTLGTTCVSPINYEMQPTNGEACESGWMNVGAGYCRKK' A
#
# COMPACT_ATOMS: atom_id res chain seq x y z
N MET A 1 -15.00 31.59 -31.66
CA MET A 1 -15.20 31.56 -30.20
C MET A 1 -15.71 30.23 -29.65
N LYS A 2 -16.69 29.54 -30.27
CA LYS A 2 -17.21 28.24 -29.79
C LYS A 2 -16.19 27.09 -29.77
N LEU A 3 -15.22 27.08 -30.69
CA LEU A 3 -14.16 26.06 -30.76
C LEU A 3 -13.11 26.17 -29.64
N LEU A 4 -12.91 27.36 -29.07
CA LEU A 4 -11.94 27.57 -27.99
C LEU A 4 -12.45 27.07 -26.63
N LEU A 5 -13.77 27.15 -26.41
CA LEU A 5 -14.42 26.62 -25.19
C LEU A 5 -14.43 25.08 -25.17
N ALA A 6 -14.55 24.44 -26.33
CA ALA A 6 -14.51 22.98 -26.42
C ALA A 6 -13.12 22.40 -26.13
N ALA A 7 -12.05 23.10 -26.53
CA ALA A 7 -10.67 22.66 -26.30
C ALA A 7 -10.27 22.75 -24.80
N LEU A 8 -10.83 23.70 -24.05
CA LEU A 8 -10.53 23.87 -22.63
C LEU A 8 -11.16 22.78 -21.75
N SER A 9 -12.36 22.29 -22.09
CA SER A 9 -13.05 21.24 -21.33
C SER A 9 -12.38 19.85 -21.43
N VAL A 10 -11.63 19.58 -22.50
CA VAL A 10 -10.98 18.27 -22.69
C VAL A 10 -9.68 18.15 -21.87
N CYS A 11 -8.99 19.26 -21.58
CA CYS A 11 -7.75 19.23 -20.80
C CYS A 11 -7.95 19.03 -19.29
N ALA A 12 -9.15 19.27 -18.75
CA ALA A 12 -9.38 19.16 -17.31
C ALA A 12 -9.54 17.70 -16.80
N LEU A 13 -9.74 16.74 -17.71
CA LEU A 13 -10.01 15.33 -17.37
C LEU A 13 -8.76 14.44 -17.31
N SER A 14 -7.58 14.96 -17.65
CA SER A 14 -6.35 14.17 -17.75
C SER A 14 -5.39 14.35 -16.57
N VAL A 15 -5.77 15.02 -15.49
CA VAL A 15 -4.94 15.03 -14.27
C VAL A 15 -4.93 13.62 -13.67
N PRO A 16 -3.79 12.90 -13.69
CA PRO A 16 -3.69 11.64 -12.98
C PRO A 16 -3.85 11.95 -11.50
N THR A 17 -4.98 11.57 -10.92
CA THR A 17 -5.09 11.53 -9.47
C THR A 17 -4.20 10.37 -9.03
N SER A 18 -3.07 10.70 -8.42
CA SER A 18 -2.28 9.73 -7.67
C SER A 18 -3.09 9.32 -6.45
N VAL A 19 -4.06 8.42 -6.67
CA VAL A 19 -4.64 7.64 -5.60
C VAL A 19 -3.45 6.92 -4.96
N LEU A 20 -3.08 7.36 -3.75
CA LEU A 20 -2.15 6.66 -2.89
C LEU A 20 -2.81 5.32 -2.57
N ALA A 21 -2.62 4.35 -3.45
CA ALA A 21 -3.25 3.05 -3.37
C ALA A 21 -2.95 2.48 -1.99
N GLN A 22 -4.02 2.33 -1.19
CA GLN A 22 -3.95 1.70 0.12
C GLN A 22 -3.29 0.34 -0.10
N LYS A 23 -2.08 0.16 0.46
CA LYS A 23 -1.30 -1.02 0.14
C LYS A 23 -1.99 -2.22 0.76
N LYS A 24 -2.40 -3.16 -0.10
CA LYS A 24 -2.96 -4.44 0.28
C LYS A 24 -1.85 -5.48 0.21
N ILE A 25 -1.60 -6.15 1.33
CA ILE A 25 -0.67 -7.28 1.42
C ILE A 25 -1.44 -8.53 1.89
N PRO A 26 -1.01 -9.74 1.52
CA PRO A 26 -1.55 -10.95 2.14
C PRO A 26 -1.15 -11.02 3.63
N LYS A 27 -1.82 -11.86 4.41
CA LYS A 27 -1.28 -12.28 5.70
C LYS A 27 -0.09 -13.21 5.49
N ALA A 28 0.93 -13.09 6.33
CA ALA A 28 2.04 -14.02 6.31
C ALA A 28 1.57 -15.42 6.72
N ALA A 29 2.17 -16.44 6.12
CA ALA A 29 1.87 -17.82 6.46
C ALA A 29 2.14 -18.08 7.94
N GLY A 30 1.22 -18.78 8.62
CA GLY A 30 1.33 -19.03 10.07
C GLY A 30 0.96 -17.83 10.96
N HIS A 31 0.55 -16.69 10.39
CA HIS A 31 0.12 -15.52 11.16
C HIS A 31 -1.36 -15.18 10.95
N ASN A 32 -2.07 -15.00 12.06
CA ASN A 32 -3.49 -14.62 12.04
C ASN A 32 -3.73 -13.09 12.07
N GLN A 33 -2.69 -12.33 12.39
CA GLN A 33 -2.71 -10.88 12.59
C GLN A 33 -2.10 -10.15 11.38
N CYS A 34 -2.38 -8.85 11.27
CA CYS A 34 -1.73 -7.96 10.31
C CYS A 34 -0.54 -7.24 10.95
N PRO A 35 0.48 -6.86 10.17
CA PRO A 35 1.60 -6.09 10.68
C PRO A 35 1.16 -4.70 11.12
N MET A 36 1.98 -4.04 11.94
CA MET A 36 1.67 -2.70 12.44
C MET A 36 1.39 -1.72 11.29
N GLY A 37 0.33 -0.92 11.47
CA GLY A 37 -0.13 0.03 10.47
C GLY A 37 -1.03 -0.57 9.38
N TYR A 38 -1.33 -1.88 9.43
CA TYR A 38 -2.29 -2.53 8.55
C TYR A 38 -3.50 -3.06 9.32
N VAL A 39 -4.67 -3.00 8.70
CA VAL A 39 -5.94 -3.53 9.21
C VAL A 39 -6.37 -4.76 8.42
N ASN A 40 -6.95 -5.75 9.10
CA ASN A 40 -7.43 -6.97 8.46
C ASN A 40 -8.71 -6.69 7.64
N THR A 41 -8.68 -6.97 6.34
CA THR A 41 -9.86 -6.92 5.48
C THR A 41 -10.24 -8.35 5.06
N LEU A 42 -11.32 -8.86 5.66
CA LEU A 42 -11.95 -10.13 5.30
C LEU A 42 -10.99 -11.34 5.30
N GLY A 43 -10.10 -11.39 6.30
CA GLY A 43 -9.47 -12.64 6.75
C GLY A 43 -8.10 -12.92 6.15
N THR A 44 -7.92 -12.83 4.84
CA THR A 44 -6.67 -13.25 4.18
C THR A 44 -5.71 -12.10 3.87
N THR A 45 -6.17 -10.85 4.01
CA THR A 45 -5.43 -9.68 3.53
C THR A 45 -5.44 -8.55 4.56
N CYS A 46 -4.40 -7.74 4.47
CA CYS A 46 -4.11 -6.63 5.35
C CYS A 46 -4.01 -5.36 4.50
N VAL A 47 -4.61 -4.27 4.93
CA VAL A 47 -4.68 -3.01 4.19
C VAL A 47 -4.18 -1.86 5.04
N SER A 48 -3.37 -0.96 4.48
CA SER A 48 -2.93 0.27 5.15
C SER A 48 -3.31 1.50 4.34
N PRO A 49 -3.71 2.62 4.98
CA PRO A 49 -3.86 3.90 4.28
C PRO A 49 -2.53 4.50 3.84
N ILE A 50 -1.39 3.98 4.33
CA ILE A 50 -0.06 4.46 4.01
C ILE A 50 0.65 3.41 3.15
N ASN A 51 1.34 3.85 2.09
CA ASN A 51 2.10 2.96 1.23
C ASN A 51 3.48 2.66 1.84
N TYR A 52 3.53 1.67 2.74
CA TYR A 52 4.78 1.19 3.29
C TYR A 52 5.45 0.16 2.37
N GLU A 53 6.76 0.28 2.19
CA GLU A 53 7.53 -0.81 1.59
C GLU A 53 7.69 -1.95 2.62
N MET A 54 7.24 -3.14 2.23
CA MET A 54 7.08 -4.30 3.12
C MET A 54 7.69 -5.52 2.45
N GLN A 55 8.34 -6.36 3.25
CA GLN A 55 8.82 -7.67 2.82
C GLN A 55 8.53 -8.73 3.90
N PRO A 56 8.25 -10.00 3.52
CA PRO A 56 8.08 -11.06 4.49
C PRO A 56 9.40 -11.35 5.21
N THR A 57 9.30 -11.76 6.47
CA THR A 57 10.44 -12.21 7.29
C THR A 57 10.88 -13.63 6.95
N ASN A 58 9.95 -14.48 6.46
CA ASN A 58 10.16 -15.91 6.25
C ASN A 58 10.74 -16.65 7.49
N GLY A 59 10.46 -16.14 8.69
CA GLY A 59 11.00 -16.69 9.94
C GLY A 59 12.40 -16.17 10.31
N GLU A 60 13.00 -15.32 9.48
CA GLU A 60 14.32 -14.73 9.70
C GLU A 60 14.22 -13.30 10.29
N ALA A 61 15.35 -12.82 10.79
CA ALA A 61 15.46 -11.43 11.25
C ALA A 61 15.40 -10.46 10.05
N CYS A 62 14.86 -9.26 10.27
CA CYS A 62 14.86 -8.23 9.24
C CYS A 62 16.30 -7.77 8.91
N GLU A 63 16.57 -7.62 7.62
CA GLU A 63 17.84 -7.10 7.13
C GLU A 63 18.13 -5.67 7.63
N SER A 64 19.39 -5.26 7.52
CA SER A 64 19.78 -3.87 7.80
C SER A 64 19.01 -2.89 6.91
N GLY A 65 18.56 -1.78 7.49
CA GLY A 65 17.69 -0.81 6.80
C GLY A 65 16.20 -1.20 6.79
N TRP A 66 15.84 -2.32 7.42
CA TRP A 66 14.46 -2.73 7.65
C TRP A 66 14.16 -2.81 9.14
N MET A 67 12.88 -2.73 9.49
CA MET A 67 12.39 -2.84 10.87
C MET A 67 11.31 -3.92 10.97
N ASN A 68 11.38 -4.73 12.02
CA ASN A 68 10.35 -5.71 12.32
C ASN A 68 9.06 -4.98 12.74
N VAL A 69 7.95 -5.27 12.07
CA VAL A 69 6.64 -4.68 12.36
C VAL A 69 5.61 -5.72 12.78
N GLY A 70 6.07 -6.91 13.16
CA GLY A 70 5.25 -8.03 13.61
C GLY A 70 4.54 -8.77 12.47
N ALA A 71 3.82 -9.81 12.85
CA ALA A 71 3.00 -10.64 11.95
C ALA A 71 3.74 -11.16 10.70
N GLY A 72 5.03 -11.46 10.84
CA GLY A 72 5.83 -12.04 9.77
C GLY A 72 6.33 -11.05 8.72
N TYR A 73 6.30 -9.73 8.97
CA TYR A 73 6.77 -8.71 8.03
C TYR A 73 7.85 -7.77 8.60
N CYS A 74 8.69 -7.31 7.67
CA CYS A 74 9.61 -6.21 7.82
C CYS A 74 9.13 -5.00 7.00
N ARG A 75 9.36 -3.80 7.53
CA ARG A 75 9.08 -2.52 6.86
C ARG A 75 10.37 -1.77 6.58
N LYS A 76 10.49 -1.10 5.44
CA LYS A 76 11.64 -0.23 5.17
C LYS A 76 11.68 0.91 6.19
N LYS A 77 12.87 1.19 6.76
CA LYS A 77 13.06 2.31 7.69
C LYS A 77 12.84 3.65 7.00
#